data_AF-A0A9R0Y6H5-F1
#
_entry.id   AF-A0A9R0Y6H5-F1
#
_cell.length_a   1.000
_cell.length_b   1.000
_cell.length_c   1.000
_cell.angle_alpha   90.00
_cell.angle_beta   90.00
_cell.angle_gamma   90.00
#
_symmetry.space_group_name_H-M   'P 1'
#
loop_
_entity.id
_entity.type
_entity.pdbx_description
1 polymer ?
#
loop_
_entity_poly.entity_id
_entity_poly.type
_entity_poly.pdbx_seq_one_letter_code
_entity_poly.pdbx_strand_id
1 'polypeptide(L)'
;MFNSFAASLWLLPFSKYCKADNVYWKHFFEGKAHINRQQCDEMEYSSDNSGWPTTLVTIEVPTVRGTDAYPSIMDITEDITSNMECGKPTLLSFSAREVSDGTLFKTMLDYDPQSKALIHQLEKYYQGDPVLNPLTPWERPPIKNVFCIYGIDTKTEVGYYFAPSGKPYPDNWIITDVIYEFEQSLLSRSGHSFSGKPNNSSGDGTVSYNSLSLCKEWLGPKVNITRTPQAEHDGSDLQTRMNAEHYHGEDLFPNMTRAPHVKYITYYEDAESIPGWRTAVWELDKGQITGILLGCQWSCVSYGLKCGMTCTLIQNQNS
;
A
#
# COMPACT_ATOMS: atom_id res chain seq x y z
N MET A 1 -4.82 3.99 17.58
CA MET A 1 -4.06 3.14 16.62
C MET A 1 -3.96 3.75 15.20
N PHE A 2 -5.01 4.40 14.67
CA PHE A 2 -5.13 4.67 13.23
C PHE A 2 -4.97 6.15 12.79
N ASN A 3 -3.98 6.89 13.32
CA ASN A 3 -3.78 8.34 13.03
C ASN A 3 -2.53 8.67 12.16
N SER A 4 -1.78 7.68 11.68
CA SER A 4 -0.60 7.87 10.80
C SER A 4 -0.65 6.88 9.63
N PHE A 5 0.37 6.79 8.77
CA PHE A 5 0.46 5.89 7.59
C PHE A 5 -0.15 4.47 7.75
N ALA A 6 -0.18 3.92 8.97
CA ALA A 6 -0.98 2.73 9.33
C ALA A 6 -2.48 2.80 8.94
N ALA A 7 -3.06 4.00 8.86
CA ALA A 7 -4.43 4.32 8.47
C ALA A 7 -4.66 4.31 6.95
N SER A 8 -3.61 4.13 6.14
CA SER A 8 -3.69 3.97 4.69
C SER A 8 -3.29 2.58 4.22
N LEU A 9 -2.89 1.66 5.10
CA LEU A 9 -2.48 0.29 4.72
C LEU A 9 -3.60 -0.49 4.00
N TRP A 10 -4.86 -0.24 4.37
CA TRP A 10 -6.04 -0.77 3.69
C TRP A 10 -6.38 -0.08 2.35
N LEU A 11 -5.65 0.95 1.91
CA LEU A 11 -5.90 1.64 0.63
C LEU A 11 -5.08 1.05 -0.52
N LEU A 12 -4.19 0.12 -0.19
CA LEU A 12 -3.21 -0.39 -1.12
C LEU A 12 -3.77 -1.69 -1.69
N PRO A 13 -3.70 -1.90 -3.01
CA PRO A 13 -4.08 -3.17 -3.60
C PRO A 13 -3.24 -4.25 -2.93
N PHE A 14 -3.92 -5.16 -2.23
CA PHE A 14 -3.17 -6.14 -1.46
C PHE A 14 -2.61 -7.22 -2.38
N SER A 15 -3.30 -7.55 -3.49
CA SER A 15 -2.87 -8.63 -4.38
C SER A 15 -3.33 -8.42 -5.82
N LYS A 16 -2.48 -8.80 -6.76
CA LYS A 16 -2.76 -8.87 -8.21
C LYS A 16 -3.59 -10.10 -8.62
N TYR A 17 -3.73 -11.08 -7.73
CA TYR A 17 -4.43 -12.34 -7.98
C TYR A 17 -5.93 -12.27 -7.68
N CYS A 18 -6.38 -11.17 -7.07
CA CYS A 18 -7.79 -10.88 -6.88
C CYS A 18 -8.33 -10.10 -8.07
N LYS A 19 -9.58 -10.33 -8.46
CA LYS A 19 -10.30 -9.54 -9.46
C LYS A 19 -11.73 -9.32 -8.98
N ALA A 20 -12.34 -8.23 -9.39
CA ALA A 20 -13.80 -8.08 -9.32
C ALA A 20 -14.40 -8.02 -10.70
N ASP A 21 -15.63 -8.52 -10.80
CA ASP A 21 -16.49 -8.24 -11.93
C ASP A 21 -16.75 -6.74 -12.00
N ASN A 22 -16.10 -6.09 -12.96
CA ASN A 22 -16.14 -4.64 -13.08
C ASN A 22 -17.49 -4.21 -13.70
N VAL A 23 -18.46 -3.83 -12.87
CA VAL A 23 -19.79 -3.42 -13.31
C VAL A 23 -19.73 -2.11 -14.13
N TYR A 24 -18.69 -1.29 -13.93
CA TYR A 24 -18.54 -0.01 -14.62
C TYR A 24 -18.22 -0.12 -16.11
N TRP A 25 -17.68 -1.25 -16.58
CA TRP A 25 -17.57 -1.50 -18.02
C TRP A 25 -18.94 -1.70 -18.70
N LYS A 26 -19.95 -2.19 -17.95
CA LYS A 26 -21.31 -2.33 -18.47
C LYS A 26 -22.13 -1.06 -18.33
N HIS A 27 -21.85 -0.19 -17.37
CA HIS A 27 -22.69 0.98 -17.10
C HIS A 27 -22.55 2.17 -18.06
N PHE A 28 -21.61 2.16 -19.01
CA PHE A 28 -21.71 3.04 -20.18
C PHE A 28 -22.75 2.57 -21.21
N PHE A 29 -23.24 1.32 -21.13
CA PHE A 29 -24.20 0.77 -22.09
C PHE A 29 -25.46 0.14 -21.49
N GLU A 30 -25.50 -0.30 -20.22
CA GLU A 30 -26.68 -0.95 -19.65
C GLU A 30 -26.75 -0.81 -18.12
N GLY A 31 -27.85 -0.25 -17.64
CA GLY A 31 -28.15 -0.08 -16.23
C GLY A 31 -28.72 -1.35 -15.61
N LYS A 32 -27.96 -1.97 -14.71
CA LYS A 32 -28.43 -2.72 -13.52
C LYS A 32 -27.26 -2.99 -12.57
N ALA A 33 -27.38 -2.56 -11.32
CA ALA A 33 -26.40 -2.79 -10.28
C ALA A 33 -26.33 -4.29 -9.94
N HIS A 34 -25.26 -4.95 -10.36
CA HIS A 34 -24.93 -6.29 -9.89
C HIS A 34 -24.07 -6.20 -8.62
N ILE A 35 -24.29 -7.12 -7.69
CA ILE A 35 -23.47 -7.28 -6.48
C ILE A 35 -22.05 -7.65 -6.94
N ASN A 36 -21.06 -6.82 -6.64
CA ASN A 36 -19.64 -7.08 -6.91
C ASN A 36 -19.23 -8.38 -6.22
N ARG A 37 -19.01 -9.45 -6.97
CA ARG A 37 -18.35 -10.66 -6.45
C ARG A 37 -16.86 -10.52 -6.70
N GLN A 38 -16.10 -10.40 -5.62
CA GLN A 38 -14.66 -10.54 -5.66
C GLN A 38 -14.32 -12.02 -5.88
N GLN A 39 -13.44 -12.30 -6.83
CA GLN A 39 -12.91 -13.63 -7.08
C GLN A 39 -11.38 -13.54 -7.06
N CYS A 40 -10.75 -14.24 -6.13
CA CYS A 40 -9.30 -14.39 -6.09
C CYS A 40 -8.90 -15.76 -6.62
N ASP A 41 -7.79 -15.79 -7.36
CA ASP A 41 -7.17 -17.02 -7.84
C ASP A 41 -6.61 -17.85 -6.66
N GLU A 42 -6.44 -19.16 -6.85
CA GLU A 42 -5.89 -20.06 -5.83
C GLU A 42 -4.47 -19.65 -5.41
N MET A 43 -3.72 -19.02 -6.32
CA MET A 43 -2.39 -18.46 -6.05
C MET A 43 -2.37 -17.40 -4.94
N GLU A 44 -3.47 -16.68 -4.73
CA GLU A 44 -3.54 -15.73 -3.60
C GLU A 44 -3.44 -16.46 -2.26
N TYR A 45 -4.17 -17.57 -2.14
CA TYR A 45 -4.30 -18.35 -0.92
C TYR A 45 -3.07 -19.22 -0.64
N SER A 46 -2.21 -19.45 -1.63
CA SER A 46 -0.94 -20.13 -1.45
C SER A 46 0.20 -19.18 -1.06
N SER A 47 0.00 -17.87 -1.19
CA SER A 47 1.00 -16.86 -0.83
C SER A 47 0.92 -16.51 0.66
N ASP A 48 2.06 -16.61 1.37
CA ASP A 48 2.08 -16.40 2.83
C ASP A 48 1.67 -14.99 3.27
N ASN A 49 1.97 -13.98 2.45
CA ASN A 49 1.81 -12.55 2.79
C ASN A 49 0.95 -11.79 1.77
N SER A 50 0.12 -12.47 0.98
CA SER A 50 -0.70 -11.82 -0.06
C SER A 50 0.12 -10.93 -1.00
N GLY A 51 1.30 -11.38 -1.44
CA GLY A 51 2.18 -10.57 -2.31
C GLY A 51 2.93 -9.41 -1.64
N TRP A 52 2.78 -9.19 -0.33
CA TRP A 52 3.55 -8.20 0.42
C TRP A 52 4.87 -8.77 0.97
N PRO A 53 5.86 -7.90 1.29
CA PRO A 53 7.14 -8.36 1.84
C PRO A 53 7.03 -9.11 3.16
N THR A 54 6.06 -8.73 3.99
CA THR A 54 5.84 -9.25 5.34
C THR A 54 4.39 -9.04 5.77
N THR A 55 4.03 -9.54 6.94
CA THR A 55 2.74 -9.25 7.58
C THR A 55 2.67 -7.76 7.94
N LEU A 56 1.59 -7.08 7.56
CA LEU A 56 1.49 -5.63 7.71
C LEU A 56 1.37 -5.19 9.17
N VAL A 57 0.60 -5.91 9.96
CA VAL A 57 0.26 -5.50 11.32
C VAL A 57 0.39 -6.70 12.25
N THR A 58 1.15 -6.54 13.32
CA THR A 58 1.15 -7.47 14.45
C THR A 58 0.70 -6.73 15.71
N ILE A 59 -0.23 -7.32 16.45
CA ILE A 59 -0.74 -6.77 17.70
C ILE A 59 -0.49 -7.75 18.85
N GLU A 60 -0.13 -7.21 19.99
CA GLU A 60 -0.11 -7.93 21.26
C GLU A 60 -1.46 -7.72 21.96
N VAL A 61 -2.23 -8.80 22.17
CA VAL A 61 -3.48 -8.74 22.92
C VAL A 61 -3.35 -9.41 24.28
N PRO A 62 -3.92 -8.83 25.35
CA PRO A 62 -4.01 -9.49 26.65
C PRO A 62 -4.78 -10.82 26.56
N THR A 63 -4.30 -11.85 27.23
CA THR A 63 -4.92 -13.21 27.25
C THR A 63 -6.19 -13.27 28.09
N VAL A 64 -6.33 -12.37 29.07
CA VAL A 64 -7.51 -12.30 29.93
C VAL A 64 -8.46 -11.23 29.37
N ARG A 65 -9.64 -11.64 28.94
CA ARG A 65 -10.77 -10.75 28.60
C ARG A 65 -11.32 -10.15 29.91
N GLY A 66 -10.57 -9.22 30.49
CA GLY A 66 -10.95 -8.53 31.71
C GLY A 66 -11.92 -7.41 31.40
N THR A 67 -13.16 -7.56 31.85
CA THR A 67 -14.09 -6.47 32.13
C THR A 67 -13.36 -5.31 32.81
N ASP A 68 -13.51 -4.13 32.21
CA ASP A 68 -13.07 -2.82 32.68
C ASP A 68 -11.56 -2.61 32.93
N ALA A 69 -10.98 -1.73 32.11
CA ALA A 69 -9.60 -1.24 32.22
C ALA A 69 -9.33 -0.40 33.51
N TYR A 70 -10.28 -0.37 34.44
CA TYR A 70 -10.17 0.20 35.78
C TYR A 70 -11.05 -0.64 36.73
N PRO A 71 -10.48 -1.54 37.56
CA PRO A 71 -11.27 -2.11 38.64
C PRO A 71 -11.67 -0.96 39.56
N SER A 72 -12.98 -0.85 39.81
CA SER A 72 -13.47 0.06 40.84
C SER A 72 -12.91 -0.40 42.19
N ILE A 73 -12.58 0.52 43.09
CA ILE A 73 -11.95 0.23 44.40
C ILE A 73 -12.76 -0.79 45.24
N MET A 74 -14.02 -1.06 44.88
CA MET A 74 -14.87 -2.03 45.55
C MET A 74 -14.62 -3.50 45.16
N ASP A 75 -13.90 -3.81 44.07
CA ASP A 75 -13.60 -5.20 43.66
C ASP A 75 -12.32 -5.77 44.30
N ILE A 76 -11.60 -5.00 45.12
CA ILE A 76 -10.28 -5.38 45.65
C ILE A 76 -10.38 -6.33 46.86
N THR A 77 -11.57 -6.54 47.44
CA THR A 77 -11.69 -7.22 48.74
C THR A 77 -12.16 -8.68 48.71
N GLU A 78 -12.55 -9.28 47.58
CA GLU A 78 -13.06 -10.67 47.59
C GLU A 78 -12.26 -11.71 46.80
N ASP A 79 -11.23 -11.34 46.02
CA ASP A 79 -10.57 -12.31 45.10
C ASP A 79 -9.04 -12.46 45.27
N ILE A 80 -8.53 -12.37 46.51
CA ILE A 80 -7.08 -12.53 46.78
C ILE A 80 -6.61 -14.01 46.75
N THR A 81 -7.49 -14.98 46.49
CA THR A 81 -7.14 -16.43 46.61
C THR A 81 -7.37 -17.31 45.40
N SER A 82 -7.48 -16.78 44.18
CA SER A 82 -7.43 -17.63 42.97
C SER A 82 -6.43 -17.14 41.94
N ASN A 83 -5.29 -17.83 41.88
CA ASN A 83 -4.42 -18.03 40.72
C ASN A 83 -4.40 -16.89 39.68
N MET A 84 -3.68 -15.81 40.00
CA MET A 84 -3.28 -14.82 39.01
C MET A 84 -2.15 -15.41 38.15
N GLU A 85 -2.48 -16.39 37.29
CA GLU A 85 -1.65 -16.68 36.15
C GLU A 85 -1.66 -15.44 35.27
N CYS A 86 -0.57 -14.67 35.34
CA CYS A 86 -0.29 -13.59 34.41
C CYS A 86 -0.28 -14.19 33.01
N GLY A 87 -1.44 -14.16 32.34
CA GLY A 87 -1.58 -14.70 31.00
C GLY A 87 -0.57 -14.03 30.09
N LYS A 88 0.25 -14.81 29.41
CA LYS A 88 1.20 -14.27 28.42
C LYS A 88 0.41 -13.56 27.32
N PRO A 89 0.78 -12.35 26.89
CA PRO A 89 0.11 -11.69 25.78
C PRO A 89 0.19 -12.58 24.55
N THR A 90 -0.92 -12.68 23.82
CA THR A 90 -0.96 -13.42 22.55
C THR A 90 -0.62 -12.46 21.43
N LEU A 91 0.33 -12.86 20.57
CA LEU A 91 0.66 -12.13 19.35
C LEU A 91 -0.29 -12.58 18.24
N LEU A 92 -0.96 -11.60 17.61
CA LEU A 92 -1.79 -11.81 16.44
C LEU A 92 -1.18 -11.02 15.28
N SER A 93 -0.90 -11.71 14.17
CA SER A 93 -0.34 -11.10 12.97
C SER A 93 -1.36 -11.14 11.84
N PHE A 94 -1.45 -10.06 11.09
CA PHE A 94 -2.41 -9.85 10.01
C PHE A 94 -1.69 -9.53 8.71
N SER A 95 -2.04 -10.28 7.67
CA SER A 95 -1.64 -10.07 6.28
C SER A 95 -2.29 -8.81 5.70
N ALA A 96 -1.80 -8.36 4.53
CA ALA A 96 -2.38 -7.23 3.82
C ALA A 96 -3.85 -7.44 3.45
N ARG A 97 -4.22 -8.67 3.12
CA ARG A 97 -5.60 -9.07 2.87
C ARG A 97 -6.48 -8.92 4.12
N GLU A 98 -6.05 -9.44 5.27
CA GLU A 98 -6.82 -9.40 6.53
C GLU A 98 -6.97 -7.98 7.10
N VAL A 99 -6.04 -7.09 6.73
CA VAL A 99 -6.19 -5.65 7.01
C VAL A 99 -7.23 -5.04 6.07
N SER A 100 -7.21 -5.40 4.78
CA SER A 100 -8.09 -4.84 3.75
C SER A 100 -9.54 -5.35 3.82
N ASP A 101 -9.76 -6.61 4.21
CA ASP A 101 -11.09 -7.20 4.40
C ASP A 101 -11.73 -6.82 5.75
N GLY A 102 -10.93 -6.18 6.62
CA GLY A 102 -11.30 -5.67 7.92
C GLY A 102 -11.30 -6.70 9.05
N THR A 103 -10.72 -7.88 8.85
CA THR A 103 -10.51 -8.90 9.88
C THR A 103 -9.72 -8.35 11.07
N LEU A 104 -8.71 -7.50 10.83
CA LEU A 104 -8.01 -6.75 11.88
C LEU A 104 -9.00 -5.96 12.76
N PHE A 105 -9.82 -5.09 12.15
CA PHE A 105 -10.75 -4.24 12.90
C PHE A 105 -11.82 -5.05 13.63
N LYS A 106 -12.31 -6.14 13.02
CA LYS A 106 -13.27 -7.05 13.65
C LYS A 106 -12.67 -7.70 14.90
N THR A 107 -11.42 -8.12 14.83
CA THR A 107 -10.69 -8.69 15.97
C THR A 107 -10.46 -7.64 17.07
N MET A 108 -10.32 -6.38 16.69
CA MET A 108 -10.12 -5.25 17.59
C MET A 108 -11.40 -4.64 18.16
N LEU A 109 -12.60 -5.14 17.81
CA LEU A 109 -13.87 -4.60 18.31
C LEU A 109 -13.97 -4.58 19.83
N ASP A 110 -13.44 -5.63 20.47
CA ASP A 110 -13.49 -5.79 21.92
C ASP A 110 -12.45 -4.93 22.65
N TYR A 111 -11.45 -4.39 21.94
CA TYR A 111 -10.32 -3.68 22.54
C TYR A 111 -10.25 -2.18 22.18
N ASP A 112 -10.86 -1.76 21.06
CA ASP A 112 -10.91 -0.36 20.63
C ASP A 112 -12.33 0.01 20.19
N PRO A 113 -13.00 0.96 20.89
CA PRO A 113 -14.35 1.38 20.55
C PRO A 113 -14.46 2.03 19.16
N GLN A 114 -13.37 2.53 18.58
CA GLN A 114 -13.37 3.09 17.22
C GLN A 114 -13.39 2.02 16.12
N SER A 115 -13.07 0.77 16.43
CA SER A 115 -13.06 -0.32 15.44
C SER A 115 -14.39 -0.44 14.71
N LYS A 116 -15.52 -0.21 15.39
CA LYS A 116 -16.85 -0.21 14.78
C LYS A 116 -17.05 0.91 13.75
N ALA A 117 -16.54 2.11 14.06
CA ALA A 117 -16.59 3.24 13.13
C ALA A 117 -15.70 3.00 11.91
N LEU A 118 -14.52 2.42 12.12
CA LEU A 118 -13.56 2.07 11.06
C LEU A 118 -14.10 0.99 10.14
N ILE A 119 -14.73 -0.07 10.66
CA ILE A 119 -15.40 -1.08 9.83
C ILE A 119 -16.47 -0.43 8.96
N HIS A 120 -17.31 0.43 9.54
CA HIS A 120 -18.33 1.12 8.76
C HIS A 120 -17.73 2.04 7.68
N GLN A 121 -16.61 2.73 7.96
CA GLN A 121 -15.90 3.52 6.97
C GLN A 121 -15.29 2.66 5.86
N LEU A 122 -14.68 1.53 6.21
CA LEU A 122 -14.12 0.54 5.29
C LEU A 122 -15.18 0.01 4.33
N GLU A 123 -16.29 -0.46 4.88
CA GLU A 123 -17.39 -1.03 4.10
C GLU A 123 -18.03 0.03 3.20
N LYS A 124 -18.28 1.24 3.72
CA LYS A 124 -19.00 2.29 3.00
C LYS A 124 -18.19 2.96 1.90
N TYR A 125 -16.94 3.33 2.18
CA TYR A 125 -16.14 4.19 1.29
C TYR A 125 -15.15 3.44 0.42
N TYR A 126 -14.84 2.17 0.75
CA TYR A 126 -13.82 1.40 0.04
C TYR A 126 -14.37 0.10 -0.52
N GLN A 127 -14.82 -0.85 0.33
CA GLN A 127 -15.30 -2.15 -0.16
C GLN A 127 -16.57 -2.02 -1.02
N GLY A 128 -17.43 -1.06 -0.70
CA GLY A 128 -18.60 -0.72 -1.50
C GLY A 128 -18.30 0.16 -2.72
N ASP A 129 -17.10 0.71 -2.83
CA ASP A 129 -16.71 1.58 -3.95
C ASP A 129 -16.09 0.75 -5.08
N PRO A 130 -16.60 0.82 -6.31
CA PRO A 130 -16.11 0.01 -7.43
C PRO A 130 -14.72 0.41 -7.93
N VAL A 131 -14.21 1.58 -7.54
CA VAL A 131 -12.91 2.11 -7.96
C VAL A 131 -11.89 2.01 -6.83
N LEU A 132 -12.27 2.37 -5.61
CA LEU A 132 -11.39 2.44 -4.45
C LEU A 132 -11.39 1.16 -3.59
N ASN A 133 -11.93 0.05 -4.10
CA ASN A 133 -11.93 -1.20 -3.36
C ASN A 133 -10.52 -1.82 -3.33
N PRO A 134 -9.85 -1.89 -2.17
CA PRO A 134 -8.51 -2.47 -2.05
C PRO A 134 -8.49 -3.98 -2.29
N LEU A 135 -9.68 -4.60 -2.24
CA LEU A 135 -9.84 -6.02 -2.48
C LEU A 135 -9.72 -6.42 -3.95
N THR A 136 -9.68 -5.43 -4.82
CA THR A 136 -9.70 -5.59 -6.27
C THR A 136 -8.60 -4.70 -6.85
N PRO A 137 -7.49 -5.25 -7.35
CA PRO A 137 -6.45 -4.45 -7.98
C PRO A 137 -7.03 -3.62 -9.12
N TRP A 138 -6.52 -2.40 -9.27
CA TRP A 138 -7.08 -1.41 -10.17
C TRP A 138 -6.76 -1.76 -11.63
N GLU A 139 -7.81 -1.90 -12.43
CA GLU A 139 -7.66 -1.94 -13.89
C GLU A 139 -7.15 -0.59 -14.41
N ARG A 140 -6.44 -0.63 -15.55
CA ARG A 140 -5.96 0.59 -16.22
C ARG A 140 -7.15 1.54 -16.46
N PRO A 141 -7.10 2.79 -15.95
CA PRO A 141 -8.17 3.74 -16.15
C PRO A 141 -8.40 4.03 -17.65
N PRO A 142 -9.65 4.30 -18.10
CA PRO A 142 -9.99 4.54 -19.51
C PRO A 142 -9.56 5.94 -20.00
N ILE A 143 -8.33 6.33 -19.69
CA ILE A 143 -7.69 7.57 -20.12
C ILE A 143 -6.63 7.30 -21.18
N LYS A 144 -6.47 8.25 -22.11
CA LYS A 144 -5.55 8.10 -23.24
C LYS A 144 -4.12 7.91 -22.78
N ASN A 145 -3.63 8.81 -21.93
CA ASN A 145 -2.25 8.80 -21.48
C ASN A 145 -2.19 8.69 -19.96
N VAL A 146 -1.39 7.74 -19.47
CA VAL A 146 -1.07 7.58 -18.05
C VAL A 146 0.42 7.81 -17.88
N PHE A 147 0.79 8.69 -16.96
CA PHE A 147 2.17 8.94 -16.57
C PHE A 147 2.31 8.64 -15.09
N CYS A 148 3.18 7.69 -14.76
CA CYS A 148 3.54 7.37 -13.38
C CYS A 148 4.94 7.86 -13.09
N ILE A 149 5.11 8.56 -11.99
CA ILE A 149 6.40 9.05 -11.53
C ILE A 149 6.49 8.77 -10.03
N TYR A 150 7.50 8.02 -9.62
CA TYR A 150 7.70 7.68 -8.21
C TYR A 150 9.17 7.45 -7.85
N GLY A 151 9.46 7.61 -6.56
CA GLY A 151 10.79 7.35 -5.99
C GLY A 151 10.95 5.88 -5.61
N ILE A 152 12.17 5.37 -5.73
CA ILE A 152 12.54 4.01 -5.32
C ILE A 152 13.82 3.98 -4.50
N ASP A 153 14.13 2.83 -3.92
CA ASP A 153 15.40 2.53 -3.23
C ASP A 153 15.67 3.46 -2.03
N THR A 154 14.60 3.91 -1.36
CA THR A 154 14.64 4.61 -0.06
C THR A 154 14.09 3.72 1.05
N LYS A 155 14.67 3.79 2.26
CA LYS A 155 14.21 3.01 3.42
C LYS A 155 12.74 3.33 3.73
N THR A 156 11.86 2.35 3.55
CA THR A 156 10.40 2.58 3.56
C THR A 156 9.69 1.67 4.56
N GLU A 157 8.67 2.18 5.25
CA GLU A 157 7.87 1.44 6.23
C GLU A 157 6.96 0.42 5.53
N VAL A 158 6.99 -0.84 5.97
CA VAL A 158 6.21 -1.95 5.38
C VAL A 158 5.42 -2.76 6.40
N GLY A 159 5.63 -2.55 7.69
CA GLY A 159 4.85 -3.22 8.73
C GLY A 159 5.00 -2.59 10.12
N TYR A 160 4.03 -2.88 10.99
CA TYR A 160 3.92 -2.26 12.32
C TYR A 160 3.64 -3.29 13.41
N TYR A 161 4.24 -3.06 14.57
CA TYR A 161 3.94 -3.77 15.82
C TYR A 161 3.22 -2.84 16.79
N PHE A 162 2.10 -3.31 17.32
CA PHE A 162 1.32 -2.60 18.33
C PHE A 162 1.23 -3.41 19.62
N ALA A 163 1.31 -2.69 20.73
CA ALA A 163 1.04 -3.23 22.06
C ALA A 163 0.13 -2.28 22.85
N PRO A 164 -0.60 -2.78 23.87
CA PRO A 164 -1.36 -1.94 24.77
C PRO A 164 -0.41 -1.05 25.57
N SER A 165 -0.70 0.25 25.64
CA SER A 165 0.14 1.21 26.36
C SER A 165 -0.14 1.25 27.88
N GLY A 166 -1.26 0.65 28.31
CA GLY A 166 -1.81 0.79 29.67
C GLY A 166 -2.51 2.13 29.94
N LYS A 167 -2.58 3.04 28.97
CA LYS A 167 -3.30 4.33 29.09
C LYS A 167 -4.78 4.18 28.68
N PRO A 168 -5.67 5.04 29.19
CA PRO A 168 -7.04 5.09 28.68
C PRO A 168 -7.07 5.53 27.21
N TYR A 169 -8.16 5.21 26.52
CA TYR A 169 -8.45 5.72 25.18
C TYR A 169 -8.35 7.26 25.15
N PRO A 170 -7.76 7.88 24.11
CA PRO A 170 -7.34 7.31 22.81
C PRO A 170 -5.91 6.75 22.75
N ASP A 171 -5.14 6.86 23.83
CA ASP A 171 -3.73 6.49 23.85
C ASP A 171 -3.50 5.04 24.28
N ASN A 172 -4.53 4.18 24.23
CA ASN A 172 -4.52 2.79 24.69
C ASN A 172 -3.59 1.85 23.90
N TRP A 173 -3.10 2.28 22.74
CA TRP A 173 -2.20 1.52 21.87
C TRP A 173 -0.95 2.33 21.52
N ILE A 174 0.20 1.65 21.50
CA ILE A 174 1.51 2.21 21.15
C ILE A 174 2.16 1.36 20.05
N ILE A 175 2.83 2.03 19.10
CA ILE A 175 3.71 1.37 18.13
C ILE A 175 4.99 0.98 18.87
N THR A 176 5.21 -0.32 19.07
CA THR A 176 6.43 -0.83 19.71
C THR A 176 7.57 -0.94 18.72
N ASP A 177 7.27 -1.30 17.47
CA ASP A 177 8.27 -1.46 16.42
C ASP A 177 7.70 -1.19 15.02
N VAL A 178 8.60 -0.88 14.08
CA VAL A 178 8.29 -0.64 12.67
C VAL A 178 9.26 -1.42 11.80
N ILE A 179 8.72 -2.19 10.87
CA ILE A 179 9.50 -2.93 9.87
C ILE A 179 9.74 -2.02 8.67
N TYR A 180 11.00 -1.92 8.26
CA TYR A 180 11.42 -1.20 7.08
C TYR A 180 11.93 -2.16 6.01
N GLU A 181 11.61 -1.86 4.75
CA GLU A 181 12.23 -2.48 3.58
C GLU A 181 13.32 -1.57 3.03
N PHE A 182 14.51 -2.13 2.85
CA PHE A 182 15.66 -1.42 2.27
C PHE A 182 16.69 -2.41 1.74
N GLU A 183 17.22 -2.18 0.54
CA GLU A 183 18.31 -2.97 -0.06
C GLU A 183 18.06 -4.50 0.00
N GLN A 184 16.85 -4.95 -0.38
CA GLN A 184 16.44 -6.36 -0.35
C GLN A 184 16.51 -7.00 1.05
N SER A 185 16.38 -6.19 2.10
CA SER A 185 16.33 -6.64 3.48
C SER A 185 15.14 -6.04 4.22
N LEU A 186 14.64 -6.79 5.21
CA LEU A 186 13.61 -6.33 6.13
C LEU A 186 14.24 -6.11 7.50
N LEU A 187 14.21 -4.87 7.97
CA LEU A 187 14.87 -4.44 9.19
C LEU A 187 13.86 -3.76 10.12
N SER A 188 13.85 -4.18 11.38
CA SER A 188 13.16 -3.48 12.46
C SER A 188 13.77 -2.09 12.70
N ARG A 189 13.03 -1.20 13.38
CA ARG A 189 13.57 0.09 13.87
C ARG A 189 14.81 -0.09 14.73
N SER A 190 14.90 -1.22 15.46
CA SER A 190 16.05 -1.58 16.30
C SER A 190 17.20 -2.23 15.53
N GLY A 191 17.05 -2.48 14.22
CA GLY A 191 18.07 -3.07 13.36
C GLY A 191 18.08 -4.59 13.32
N HIS A 192 17.13 -5.26 13.98
CA HIS A 192 16.96 -6.71 13.86
C HIS A 192 16.43 -7.10 12.48
N SER A 193 17.03 -8.11 11.87
CA SER A 193 16.56 -8.71 10.62
C SER A 193 15.24 -9.43 10.83
N PHE A 194 14.28 -9.18 9.95
CA PHE A 194 12.95 -9.78 10.01
C PHE A 194 12.77 -10.83 8.89
N SER A 195 11.94 -11.84 9.15
CA SER A 195 11.62 -12.87 8.15
C SER A 195 10.58 -12.36 7.15
N GLY A 196 10.83 -12.56 5.86
CA GLY A 196 9.91 -12.17 4.80
C GLY A 196 10.52 -12.27 3.40
N LYS A 197 9.81 -11.75 2.41
CA LYS A 197 10.19 -11.76 0.99
C LYS A 197 10.35 -10.32 0.50
N PRO A 198 11.49 -9.65 0.79
CA PRO A 198 11.71 -8.28 0.36
C PRO A 198 11.71 -8.18 -1.17
N ASN A 199 11.26 -7.05 -1.68
CA ASN A 199 11.28 -6.71 -3.09
C ASN A 199 12.69 -6.35 -3.56
N ASN A 200 12.88 -6.37 -4.88
CA ASN A 200 14.12 -5.93 -5.53
C ASN A 200 14.46 -4.46 -5.22
N SER A 201 13.43 -3.64 -5.08
CA SER A 201 13.50 -2.22 -4.76
C SER A 201 12.59 -1.88 -3.59
N SER A 202 13.03 -0.93 -2.78
CA SER A 202 12.20 -0.33 -1.73
C SER A 202 11.46 0.90 -2.25
N GLY A 203 10.59 1.49 -1.42
CA GLY A 203 9.76 2.62 -1.78
C GLY A 203 10.45 3.99 -1.77
N ASP A 204 9.64 5.05 -1.69
CA ASP A 204 10.07 6.46 -1.68
C ASP A 204 10.37 7.01 -0.27
N GLY A 205 10.35 6.14 0.74
CA GLY A 205 10.51 6.47 2.16
C GLY A 205 9.18 6.59 2.90
N THR A 206 8.06 6.75 2.18
CA THR A 206 6.70 6.74 2.75
C THR A 206 5.91 5.56 2.21
N VAL A 207 5.75 5.46 0.88
CA VAL A 207 4.94 4.44 0.21
C VAL A 207 5.82 3.31 -0.31
N SER A 208 5.44 2.05 -0.02
CA SER A 208 6.20 0.88 -0.45
C SER A 208 6.22 0.72 -1.97
N TYR A 209 7.30 0.12 -2.48
CA TYR A 209 7.45 -0.15 -3.92
C TYR A 209 6.30 -0.98 -4.47
N ASN A 210 5.79 -1.96 -3.69
CA ASN A 210 4.66 -2.81 -4.08
C ASN A 210 3.41 -2.00 -4.49
N SER A 211 3.17 -0.86 -3.84
CA SER A 211 2.07 0.02 -4.24
C SER A 211 2.44 0.94 -5.41
N LEU A 212 3.68 1.45 -5.44
CA LEU A 212 4.11 2.42 -6.43
C LEU A 212 4.23 1.79 -7.83
N SER A 213 4.71 0.55 -7.90
CA SER A 213 4.97 -0.17 -9.15
C SER A 213 3.71 -0.69 -9.84
N LEU A 214 2.52 -0.61 -9.22
CA LEU A 214 1.27 -1.15 -9.77
C LEU A 214 1.00 -0.67 -11.20
N CYS A 215 1.27 0.59 -11.51
CA CYS A 215 1.00 1.10 -12.85
C CYS A 215 1.95 0.58 -13.94
N LYS A 216 3.02 -0.15 -13.59
CA LYS A 216 3.77 -0.94 -14.56
C LYS A 216 2.93 -2.09 -15.12
N GLU A 217 1.98 -2.61 -14.37
CA GLU A 217 1.05 -3.64 -14.88
C GLU A 217 0.20 -3.13 -16.06
N TRP A 218 0.06 -1.80 -16.20
CA TRP A 218 -0.67 -1.16 -17.29
C TRP A 218 0.19 -0.87 -18.53
N LEU A 219 1.47 -1.25 -18.53
CA LEU A 219 2.33 -1.19 -19.71
C LEU A 219 1.92 -2.26 -20.73
N GLY A 220 2.12 -1.94 -22.01
CA GLY A 220 1.88 -2.85 -23.12
C GLY A 220 2.81 -4.09 -23.10
N PRO A 221 2.59 -5.04 -24.02
CA PRO A 221 3.38 -6.28 -24.09
C PRO A 221 4.83 -6.05 -24.50
N LYS A 222 5.14 -4.91 -25.13
CA LYS A 222 6.50 -4.49 -25.49
C LYS A 222 6.78 -3.12 -24.93
N VAL A 223 7.87 -3.01 -24.18
CA VAL A 223 8.27 -1.79 -23.49
C VAL A 223 9.69 -1.41 -23.90
N ASN A 224 9.90 -0.13 -24.18
CA ASN A 224 11.22 0.47 -24.34
C ASN A 224 11.66 1.01 -22.98
N ILE A 225 12.84 0.57 -22.55
CA ILE A 225 13.43 0.96 -21.27
C ILE A 225 14.62 1.86 -21.59
N THR A 226 14.62 3.06 -21.02
CA THR A 226 15.74 4.00 -21.10
C THR A 226 16.21 4.32 -19.69
N ARG A 227 17.51 4.27 -19.45
CA ARG A 227 18.11 4.65 -18.16
C ARG A 227 19.16 5.71 -18.38
N THR A 228 19.10 6.75 -17.56
CA THR A 228 20.06 7.86 -17.57
C THR A 228 20.46 8.27 -16.16
N PRO A 229 21.69 8.75 -15.92
CA PRO A 229 22.03 9.38 -14.64
C PRO A 229 21.13 10.59 -14.32
N GLN A 230 20.87 10.81 -13.04
CA GLN A 230 20.09 11.97 -12.55
C GLN A 230 20.86 13.29 -12.64
N ALA A 231 22.20 13.24 -12.71
CA ALA A 231 23.03 14.43 -12.88
C ALA A 231 23.00 14.91 -14.35
N GLU A 232 23.39 16.16 -14.58
CA GLU A 232 23.56 16.69 -15.93
C GLU A 232 24.53 15.80 -16.71
N HIS A 233 24.11 15.35 -17.90
CA HIS A 233 24.85 14.39 -18.69
C HIS A 233 24.78 14.77 -20.18
N ASP A 234 25.79 14.37 -20.94
CA ASP A 234 25.96 14.70 -22.37
C ASP A 234 25.30 13.67 -23.31
N GLY A 235 24.56 12.71 -22.76
CA GLY A 235 23.88 11.64 -23.48
C GLY A 235 24.75 10.42 -23.82
N SER A 236 26.05 10.45 -23.54
CA SER A 236 26.99 9.34 -23.85
C SER A 236 26.83 8.11 -22.94
N ASP A 237 26.27 8.33 -21.76
CA ASP A 237 26.04 7.38 -20.67
C ASP A 237 24.60 6.83 -20.63
N LEU A 238 23.82 7.14 -21.67
CA LEU A 238 22.44 6.70 -21.82
C LEU A 238 22.38 5.21 -22.17
N GLN A 239 21.70 4.43 -21.33
CA GLN A 239 21.48 3.01 -21.55
C GLN A 239 20.07 2.79 -22.10
N THR A 240 19.95 2.11 -23.24
CA THR A 240 18.66 1.79 -23.86
C THR A 240 18.49 0.31 -24.07
N ARG A 241 17.27 -0.18 -23.81
CA ARG A 241 16.83 -1.53 -24.14
C ARG A 241 15.45 -1.42 -24.80
N MET A 242 15.43 -1.68 -26.11
CA MET A 242 14.20 -1.61 -26.90
C MET A 242 13.49 -2.96 -26.92
N ASN A 243 12.16 -2.92 -27.07
CA ASN A 243 11.31 -4.11 -27.23
C ASN A 243 11.51 -5.17 -26.14
N ALA A 244 11.63 -4.75 -24.87
CA ALA A 244 11.60 -5.67 -23.75
C ALA A 244 10.20 -6.31 -23.67
N GLU A 245 10.16 -7.63 -23.60
CA GLU A 245 8.92 -8.38 -23.38
C GLU A 245 8.42 -8.10 -21.96
N HIS A 246 7.12 -7.79 -21.87
CA HIS A 246 6.43 -7.53 -20.63
C HIS A 246 5.18 -8.42 -20.57
N TYR A 247 5.12 -9.27 -19.56
CA TYR A 247 3.95 -10.08 -19.29
C TYR A 247 2.95 -9.24 -18.50
N HIS A 248 1.71 -9.19 -19.00
CA HIS A 248 0.66 -8.39 -18.37
C HIS A 248 0.44 -8.83 -16.90
N GLY A 249 0.48 -7.88 -15.96
CA GLY A 249 0.36 -8.15 -14.53
C GLY A 249 1.64 -8.62 -13.85
N GLU A 250 2.80 -8.46 -14.50
CA GLU A 250 4.11 -8.67 -13.89
C GLU A 250 4.89 -7.35 -13.78
N ASP A 251 5.84 -7.31 -12.86
CA ASP A 251 6.77 -6.19 -12.78
C ASP A 251 7.89 -6.37 -13.82
N LEU A 252 8.38 -5.24 -14.33
CA LEU A 252 9.42 -5.19 -15.34
C LEU A 252 10.72 -4.62 -14.76
N PHE A 253 11.71 -5.50 -14.62
CA PHE A 253 13.02 -5.11 -14.13
C PHE A 253 14.01 -4.78 -15.25
N PRO A 254 14.70 -3.64 -15.16
CA PRO A 254 15.69 -3.21 -16.14
C PRO A 254 16.99 -3.97 -15.87
N ASN A 255 17.25 -5.04 -16.64
CA ASN A 255 18.51 -5.78 -16.59
C ASN A 255 19.64 -4.94 -17.24
N MET A 256 20.09 -3.91 -16.50
CA MET A 256 21.02 -2.87 -16.93
C MET A 256 22.03 -2.59 -15.80
N THR A 257 23.29 -2.38 -16.16
CA THR A 257 24.39 -2.19 -15.20
C THR A 257 24.25 -0.86 -14.45
N ARG A 258 24.36 -0.89 -13.12
CA ARG A 258 24.33 0.30 -12.24
C ARG A 258 25.73 0.58 -11.69
N ALA A 259 26.15 1.84 -11.72
CA ALA A 259 27.33 2.29 -10.98
C ALA A 259 26.97 2.58 -9.51
N PRO A 260 27.76 2.15 -8.50
CA PRO A 260 27.39 2.22 -7.08
C PRO A 260 27.13 3.63 -6.51
N HIS A 261 27.67 4.67 -7.15
CA HIS A 261 27.60 6.05 -6.66
C HIS A 261 26.78 6.98 -7.56
N VAL A 262 26.15 6.44 -8.60
CA VAL A 262 25.35 7.21 -9.54
C VAL A 262 23.89 6.88 -9.29
N LYS A 263 23.06 7.92 -9.12
CA LYS A 263 21.61 7.77 -9.10
C LYS A 263 21.10 7.82 -10.53
N TYR A 264 20.16 6.96 -10.87
CA TYR A 264 19.57 6.91 -12.19
C TYR A 264 18.10 7.31 -12.19
N ILE A 265 17.63 7.70 -13.37
CA ILE A 265 16.22 7.73 -13.74
C ILE A 265 16.01 6.60 -14.73
N THR A 266 15.03 5.74 -14.48
CA THR A 266 14.63 4.69 -15.43
C THR A 266 13.25 5.02 -15.99
N TYR A 267 13.16 5.11 -17.31
CA TYR A 267 11.96 5.38 -18.08
C TYR A 267 11.48 4.09 -18.73
N TYR A 268 10.18 3.85 -18.65
CA TYR A 268 9.48 2.75 -19.31
C TYR A 268 8.41 3.35 -20.21
N GLU A 269 8.45 3.03 -21.49
CA GLU A 269 7.51 3.55 -22.48
C GLU A 269 6.98 2.39 -23.34
N ASP A 270 5.69 2.40 -23.65
CA ASP A 270 5.11 1.40 -24.55
C ASP A 270 5.74 1.48 -25.96
N ALA A 271 6.40 0.41 -26.40
CA ALA A 271 6.95 0.29 -27.75
C ALA A 271 5.86 -0.05 -28.77
N GLU A 272 4.91 -0.89 -28.35
CA GLU A 272 3.71 -1.25 -29.10
C GLU A 272 2.50 -0.80 -28.27
N SER A 273 2.05 0.42 -28.53
CA SER A 273 0.92 1.01 -27.79
C SER A 273 -0.38 0.26 -28.11
N ILE A 274 -1.22 0.05 -27.10
CA ILE A 274 -2.64 -0.23 -27.34
C ILE A 274 -3.18 0.93 -28.20
N PRO A 275 -3.86 0.68 -29.35
CA PRO A 275 -4.23 1.75 -30.27
C PRO A 275 -4.96 2.92 -29.60
N GLY A 276 -4.32 4.09 -29.57
CA GLY A 276 -4.85 5.33 -28.98
C GLY A 276 -4.58 5.55 -27.48
N TRP A 277 -3.94 4.58 -26.81
CA TRP A 277 -3.66 4.57 -25.38
C TRP A 277 -2.15 4.42 -25.13
N ARG A 278 -1.57 5.20 -24.21
CA ARG A 278 -0.15 5.15 -23.86
C ARG A 278 0.05 5.16 -22.36
N THR A 279 0.99 4.36 -21.88
CA THR A 279 1.46 4.36 -20.49
C THR A 279 2.96 4.65 -20.48
N ALA A 280 3.41 5.50 -19.56
CA ALA A 280 4.82 5.72 -19.30
C ALA A 280 5.09 5.76 -17.79
N VAL A 281 6.19 5.15 -17.37
CA VAL A 281 6.59 5.04 -15.95
C VAL A 281 8.01 5.56 -15.77
N TRP A 282 8.21 6.38 -14.74
CA TRP A 282 9.48 7.03 -14.42
C TRP A 282 9.86 6.66 -12.98
N GLU A 283 10.99 5.99 -12.84
CA GLU A 283 11.54 5.59 -11.54
C GLU A 283 12.76 6.43 -11.20
N LEU A 284 12.73 7.03 -10.01
CA LEU A 284 13.77 7.93 -9.51
C LEU A 284 14.54 7.26 -8.35
N ASP A 285 15.79 6.85 -8.60
CA ASP A 285 16.66 6.25 -7.58
C ASP A 285 16.88 7.22 -6.40
N LYS A 286 16.61 6.74 -5.17
CA LYS A 286 16.79 7.50 -3.92
C LYS A 286 16.09 8.87 -3.95
N GLY A 287 14.96 8.94 -4.65
CA GLY A 287 14.09 10.10 -4.71
C GLY A 287 13.06 10.05 -3.60
N GLN A 288 13.09 11.03 -2.69
CA GLN A 288 11.94 11.28 -1.81
C GLN A 288 10.97 12.16 -2.59
N ILE A 289 9.92 11.55 -3.15
CA ILE A 289 8.82 12.31 -3.72
C ILE A 289 7.72 12.33 -2.67
N THR A 290 7.67 13.38 -1.85
CA THR A 290 6.51 13.68 -1.00
C THR A 290 5.36 14.18 -1.88
N GLY A 291 4.81 13.27 -2.68
CA GLY A 291 3.79 13.59 -3.67
C GLY A 291 3.58 12.43 -4.61
N ILE A 292 2.68 11.52 -4.24
CA ILE A 292 2.04 10.63 -5.20
C ILE A 292 1.46 11.51 -6.32
N LEU A 293 2.10 11.50 -7.50
CA LEU A 293 1.53 12.05 -8.73
C LEU A 293 0.49 11.08 -9.34
N LEU A 294 -0.22 10.30 -8.52
CA LEU A 294 -1.64 9.99 -8.74
C LEU A 294 -2.50 11.12 -8.17
N GLY A 295 -2.14 12.35 -8.52
CA GLY A 295 -2.94 13.53 -8.28
C GLY A 295 -3.98 13.72 -9.38
N CYS A 296 -4.88 12.77 -9.58
CA CYS A 296 -6.26 13.14 -9.96
C CYS A 296 -6.93 13.67 -8.69
N GLN A 297 -6.43 14.79 -8.17
CA GLN A 297 -7.11 15.51 -7.11
C GLN A 297 -8.35 16.13 -7.77
N TRP A 298 -9.51 15.51 -7.55
CA TRP A 298 -10.79 16.18 -7.74
C TRP A 298 -10.90 17.28 -6.68
N SER A 299 -10.30 18.44 -6.94
CA SER A 299 -10.61 19.63 -6.18
C SER A 299 -12.01 20.10 -6.58
N CYS A 300 -13.04 19.54 -5.94
CA CYS A 300 -14.35 20.17 -5.90
C CYS A 300 -14.27 21.42 -5.03
N VAL A 301 -13.88 22.55 -5.63
CA VAL A 301 -14.13 23.85 -5.01
C VAL A 301 -15.62 24.14 -5.23
N SER A 302 -16.40 24.04 -4.15
CA SER A 302 -17.80 24.43 -4.11
C SER A 302 -17.95 25.90 -4.47
N TYR A 303 -18.14 26.25 -5.74
CA TYR A 303 -18.95 27.38 -6.23
C TYR A 303 -19.16 27.23 -7.74
N GLY A 304 -20.30 26.65 -8.14
CA GLY A 304 -20.93 26.86 -9.45
C GLY A 304 -20.23 26.32 -10.70
N LEU A 305 -20.72 25.17 -11.20
CA LEU A 305 -20.78 24.80 -12.64
C LEU A 305 -19.54 25.10 -13.51
N LYS A 306 -18.53 24.21 -13.44
CA LYS A 306 -17.75 23.64 -14.57
C LYS A 306 -16.52 22.89 -14.02
N CYS A 307 -16.53 21.56 -14.06
CA CYS A 307 -15.33 20.76 -13.81
C CYS A 307 -14.48 20.72 -15.09
N GLY A 308 -13.27 21.30 -15.04
CA GLY A 308 -12.27 21.22 -16.10
C GLY A 308 -10.97 20.64 -15.54
N MET A 309 -10.39 19.67 -16.26
CA MET A 309 -9.08 19.08 -15.96
C MET A 309 -7.99 20.11 -16.28
N THR A 310 -7.14 20.46 -15.30
CA THR A 310 -5.95 21.28 -15.55
C THR A 310 -4.80 20.73 -14.71
N CYS A 311 -3.93 19.92 -15.34
CA CYS A 311 -2.67 19.49 -14.74
C CYS A 311 -1.66 20.63 -14.91
N THR A 312 -1.34 21.33 -13.81
CA THR A 312 -0.29 22.35 -13.80
C THR A 312 0.85 21.87 -12.91
N LEU A 313 2.04 21.76 -13.50
CA LEU A 313 3.29 21.50 -12.82
C LEU A 313 3.70 22.80 -12.10
N ILE A 314 3.57 22.86 -10.77
CA ILE A 314 4.11 23.97 -9.98
C ILE A 314 5.24 23.41 -9.12
N GLN A 315 6.46 23.61 -9.62
CA GLN A 315 7.69 23.41 -8.87
C GLN A 315 7.85 24.62 -7.94
N ASN A 316 7.63 24.43 -6.63
CA ASN A 316 8.01 25.46 -5.66
C ASN A 316 9.47 25.21 -5.29
N GLN A 317 10.39 25.87 -5.99
CA GLN A 317 11.73 26.10 -5.47
C GLN A 317 11.60 27.14 -4.35
N ASN A 318 12.02 26.79 -3.14
CA ASN A 318 12.55 27.78 -2.21
C ASN A 318 13.74 27.15 -1.48
N SER A 319 14.91 27.70 -1.82
CA SER A 319 16.11 27.95 -1.02
C SER A 319 16.27 27.24 0.33
#